data_AF-A0A4P9WAQ4-F1
#
_entry.id   AF-A0A4P9WAQ4-F1
#
_cell.length_a   1.000
_cell.length_b   1.000
_cell.length_c   1.000
_cell.angle_alpha   90.00
_cell.angle_beta   90.00
_cell.angle_gamma   90.00
#
_symmetry.space_group_name_H-M   'P 1'
#
loop_
_entity.id
_entity.type
_entity.pdbx_description
1 polymer ?
#
loop_
_entity_poly.entity_id
_entity_poly.type
_entity_poly.pdbx_seq_one_letter_code
_entity_poly.pdbx_strand_id
1 'polypeptide(L)'
;MGEDTKEAGYSWTPIQMWKVIQMLAANDEVSYDHLRMHPLFKGDDLPLQQMERTGLILLHRDLSRPVTLHAGKPVYRTAFERIATDARLAAVMGILTNKQLVADEEKRIRDMEEEMALIARFGGGKEVAGRVVYLGKRIAEGSDKVVGWQEEIKKFGKVLA
;
A
#
# COMPACT_ATOMS: atom_id res chain seq x y z
N MET A 1 -34.02 4.50 11.80
CA MET A 1 -32.89 3.61 12.14
C MET A 1 -32.51 2.90 10.86
N GLY A 2 -31.52 3.44 10.14
CA GLY A 2 -31.00 2.79 8.95
C GLY A 2 -30.20 1.58 9.39
N GLU A 3 -30.54 0.41 8.85
CA GLU A 3 -29.73 -0.79 8.99
C GLU A 3 -28.38 -0.51 8.32
N ASP A 4 -27.39 -0.15 9.13
CA ASP A 4 -25.98 -0.25 8.77
C ASP A 4 -25.73 -1.73 8.46
N THR A 5 -25.85 -2.04 7.17
CA THR A 5 -25.51 -3.35 6.62
C THR A 5 -24.05 -3.56 6.97
N LYS A 6 -23.79 -4.43 7.96
CA LYS A 6 -22.45 -4.94 8.24
C LYS A 6 -21.98 -5.59 6.95
N GLU A 7 -21.23 -4.85 6.12
CA GLU A 7 -20.55 -5.42 4.97
C GLU A 7 -19.79 -6.65 5.48
N ALA A 8 -20.07 -7.81 4.90
CA ALA A 8 -19.39 -9.05 5.23
C ALA A 8 -17.88 -8.75 5.21
N GLY A 9 -17.27 -8.70 6.39
CA GLY A 9 -15.97 -8.07 6.59
C GLY A 9 -14.90 -8.78 5.78
N TYR A 10 -14.65 -8.29 4.56
CA TYR A 10 -13.54 -8.72 3.76
C TYR A 10 -12.26 -8.44 4.54
N SER A 11 -11.36 -9.41 4.63
CA SER A 11 -10.09 -9.23 5.34
C SER A 11 -9.07 -8.40 4.56
N TRP A 12 -9.50 -7.74 3.49
CA TRP A 12 -8.69 -6.84 2.68
C TRP A 12 -9.37 -5.48 2.56
N THR A 13 -8.55 -4.45 2.41
CA THR A 13 -9.04 -3.10 2.18
C THR A 13 -9.29 -2.85 0.68
N PRO A 14 -10.19 -1.92 0.33
CA PRO A 14 -10.36 -1.49 -1.07
C PRO A 14 -9.05 -1.00 -1.72
N ILE A 15 -8.16 -0.38 -0.94
CA ILE A 15 -6.85 0.10 -1.39
C ILE A 15 -5.92 -1.07 -1.75
N GLN A 16 -5.91 -2.15 -0.96
CA GLN A 16 -5.16 -3.37 -1.28
C GLN A 16 -5.68 -3.99 -2.58
N MET A 17 -7.01 -4.12 -2.73
CA MET A 17 -7.60 -4.65 -3.95
C MET A 17 -7.28 -3.77 -5.17
N TRP A 18 -7.37 -2.45 -5.03
CA TRP A 18 -7.01 -1.51 -6.09
C TRP A 18 -5.57 -1.71 -6.56
N LYS A 19 -4.62 -1.91 -5.64
CA LYS A 19 -3.24 -2.21 -6.01
C LYS A 19 -3.12 -3.49 -6.83
N VAL A 20 -3.86 -4.55 -6.47
CA VAL A 20 -3.90 -5.80 -7.23
C VAL A 20 -4.47 -5.57 -8.64
N ILE A 21 -5.58 -4.83 -8.74
CA ILE A 21 -6.22 -4.45 -10.01
C ILE A 21 -5.23 -3.69 -10.90
N GLN A 22 -4.52 -2.69 -10.37
CA GLN A 22 -3.54 -1.93 -11.14
C GLN A 22 -2.42 -2.83 -11.70
N MET A 23 -1.92 -3.77 -10.88
CA MET A 23 -0.84 -4.64 -11.30
C MET A 23 -1.29 -5.68 -12.33
N LEU A 24 -2.48 -6.25 -12.16
CA LEU A 24 -3.08 -7.22 -13.08
C LEU A 24 -3.65 -6.61 -14.37
N ALA A 25 -4.01 -5.32 -14.34
CA ALA A 25 -4.39 -4.58 -15.54
C ALA A 25 -3.17 -4.27 -16.41
N ALA A 26 -2.00 -4.09 -15.80
CA ALA A 26 -0.75 -3.79 -16.52
C ALA A 26 0.03 -5.05 -16.93
N ASN A 27 -0.12 -6.15 -16.20
CA ASN A 27 0.63 -7.39 -16.41
C ASN A 27 -0.28 -8.61 -16.29
N ASP A 28 -0.09 -9.60 -17.16
CA ASP A 28 -0.84 -10.87 -17.14
C ASP A 28 -0.58 -11.70 -15.88
N GLU A 29 0.62 -11.54 -15.32
CA GLU A 29 1.13 -12.27 -14.18
C GLU A 29 1.92 -11.32 -13.29
N VAL A 30 1.69 -11.44 -11.98
CA VAL A 30 2.33 -10.59 -10.97
C VAL A 30 3.04 -11.48 -9.96
N SER A 31 4.28 -11.13 -9.61
CA SER A 31 5.01 -11.83 -8.53
C SER A 31 4.30 -11.65 -7.20
N TYR A 32 4.01 -12.76 -6.52
CA TYR A 32 3.38 -12.78 -5.21
C TYR A 32 4.22 -12.04 -4.16
N ASP A 33 5.53 -12.34 -4.11
CA ASP A 33 6.44 -11.71 -3.15
C ASP A 33 6.54 -10.19 -3.35
N HIS A 34 6.54 -9.74 -4.61
CA HIS A 34 6.59 -8.31 -4.91
C HIS A 34 5.35 -7.58 -4.35
N LEU A 35 4.16 -8.15 -4.52
CA LEU A 35 2.93 -7.57 -4.02
C LEU A 35 2.85 -7.63 -2.49
N ARG A 36 3.24 -8.76 -1.90
CA ARG A 36 3.28 -8.98 -0.45
C ARG A 36 4.19 -7.99 0.27
N MET A 37 5.34 -7.68 -0.31
CA MET A 37 6.32 -6.73 0.27
C MET A 37 5.94 -5.26 0.05
N HIS A 38 4.88 -4.99 -0.70
CA HIS A 38 4.40 -3.62 -0.90
C HIS A 38 3.92 -3.02 0.44
N PRO A 39 4.12 -1.71 0.69
CA PRO A 39 3.73 -1.05 1.94
C PRO A 39 2.25 -1.18 2.32
N LEU A 40 1.37 -1.49 1.36
CA LEU A 40 -0.06 -1.71 1.57
C LEU A 40 -0.38 -3.09 2.16
N PHE A 41 0.50 -4.07 1.96
CA PHE A 41 0.33 -5.44 2.46
C PHE A 41 1.21 -5.70 3.68
N LYS A 42 2.33 -4.98 3.85
CA LYS A 42 3.20 -5.07 5.05
C LYS A 42 3.62 -6.50 5.39
N GLY A 43 3.77 -7.37 4.39
CA GLY A 43 4.10 -8.77 4.58
C GLY A 43 2.92 -9.69 4.93
N ASP A 44 1.69 -9.17 5.04
CA ASP A 44 0.49 -9.92 5.35
C ASP A 44 -0.04 -10.69 4.11
N ASP A 45 -0.20 -11.99 4.30
CA ASP A 45 -0.72 -12.92 3.28
C ASP A 45 -2.25 -13.02 3.30
N LEU A 46 -2.91 -12.65 4.41
CA LEU A 46 -4.35 -12.81 4.60
C LEU A 46 -5.17 -12.11 3.51
N PRO A 47 -4.87 -10.86 3.11
CA PRO A 47 -5.61 -10.19 2.04
C PRO A 47 -5.57 -10.97 0.73
N LEU A 48 -4.39 -11.45 0.33
CA LEU A 48 -4.19 -12.16 -0.95
C LEU A 48 -4.86 -13.54 -0.93
N GLN A 49 -4.71 -14.29 0.17
CA GLN A 49 -5.38 -15.58 0.31
C GLN A 49 -6.91 -15.47 0.27
N GLN A 50 -7.46 -14.37 0.79
CA GLN A 50 -8.91 -14.17 0.86
C GLN A 50 -9.46 -13.63 -0.47
N MET A 51 -8.69 -12.83 -1.20
CA MET A 51 -8.98 -12.53 -2.60
C MET A 51 -8.96 -13.79 -3.49
N GLU A 52 -8.05 -14.74 -3.21
CA GLU A 52 -8.03 -16.05 -3.89
C GLU A 52 -9.30 -16.86 -3.56
N ARG A 53 -9.68 -16.92 -2.28
CA ARG A 53 -10.90 -17.64 -1.83
C ARG A 53 -12.19 -17.11 -2.43
N THR A 54 -12.26 -15.81 -2.72
CA THR A 54 -13.41 -15.21 -3.42
C THR A 54 -13.37 -15.39 -4.93
N GLY A 55 -12.29 -15.98 -5.46
CA GLY A 55 -12.09 -16.24 -6.87
C GLY A 55 -11.79 -14.98 -7.69
N LEU A 56 -11.51 -13.84 -7.05
CA LEU A 56 -11.12 -12.61 -7.74
C LEU A 56 -9.74 -12.75 -8.39
N ILE A 57 -8.84 -13.44 -7.70
CA ILE A 57 -7.50 -13.78 -8.15
C ILE A 57 -7.24 -15.28 -8.05
N LEU A 58 -6.19 -15.74 -8.71
CA LEU A 58 -5.68 -17.10 -8.61
C LEU A 58 -4.19 -17.05 -8.28
N LEU A 59 -3.76 -17.80 -7.25
CA LEU A 59 -2.35 -17.90 -6.89
C LEU A 59 -1.77 -19.17 -7.50
N HIS A 60 -0.78 -19.02 -8.37
CA HIS A 60 0.00 -20.15 -8.84
C HIS A 60 1.04 -20.52 -7.79
N ARG A 61 1.11 -21.82 -7.46
CA ARG A 61 1.96 -22.35 -6.39
C ARG A 61 2.99 -23.29 -6.99
N ASP A 62 4.26 -23.02 -6.72
CA ASP A 62 5.36 -23.94 -7.00
C ASP A 62 5.78 -24.60 -5.68
N LEU A 63 5.83 -25.94 -5.65
CA LEU A 63 6.17 -26.71 -4.44
C LEU A 63 5.42 -26.22 -3.19
N SER A 64 4.12 -25.95 -3.30
CA SER A 64 3.21 -25.39 -2.27
C SER A 64 3.39 -23.92 -1.89
N ARG A 65 4.41 -23.23 -2.43
CA ARG A 65 4.68 -21.81 -2.21
C ARG A 65 4.00 -20.95 -3.29
N PRO A 66 3.20 -19.93 -2.94
CA PRO A 66 2.71 -18.95 -3.91
C PRO A 66 3.89 -18.23 -4.58
N VAL A 67 3.96 -18.30 -5.91
CA VAL A 67 5.02 -17.63 -6.69
C VAL A 67 4.44 -16.46 -7.46
N THR A 68 3.31 -16.68 -8.11
CA THR A 68 2.69 -15.69 -8.98
C THR A 68 1.18 -15.64 -8.82
N LEU A 69 0.61 -14.53 -9.30
CA LEU A 69 -0.78 -14.15 -9.13
C LEU A 69 -1.36 -13.76 -10.49
N HIS A 70 -2.54 -14.30 -10.78
CA HIS A 70 -3.32 -14.02 -11.99
C HIS A 70 -4.73 -13.56 -11.63
N ALA A 71 -5.44 -12.97 -12.60
CA ALA A 71 -6.88 -12.77 -12.49
C ALA A 71 -7.59 -14.12 -12.39
N GLY A 72 -8.55 -14.26 -11.48
CA GLY A 72 -9.21 -15.56 -11.22
C GLY A 72 -10.02 -16.11 -12.40
N LYS A 73 -10.43 -15.23 -13.32
CA LYS A 73 -11.06 -15.57 -14.61
C LYS A 73 -10.54 -14.64 -15.70
N PRO A 74 -10.42 -15.10 -16.96
CA PRO A 74 -10.01 -14.24 -18.08
C PRO A 74 -10.87 -12.97 -18.22
N VAL A 75 -12.19 -13.07 -17.95
CA VAL A 75 -13.11 -11.93 -17.99
C VAL A 75 -12.75 -10.85 -16.95
N TYR A 76 -12.20 -11.24 -15.80
CA TYR A 76 -11.81 -10.28 -14.76
C TYR A 76 -10.63 -9.43 -15.18
N ARG A 77 -9.76 -9.93 -16.05
CA ARG A 77 -8.67 -9.13 -16.61
C ARG A 77 -9.21 -7.92 -17.38
N THR A 78 -10.10 -8.16 -18.35
CA THR A 78 -10.73 -7.07 -19.11
C THR A 78 -11.52 -6.12 -18.21
N ALA A 79 -12.15 -6.66 -17.15
CA ALA A 79 -12.81 -5.83 -16.15
C ALA A 79 -11.82 -4.96 -15.37
N PHE A 80 -10.69 -5.50 -14.93
CA PHE A 80 -9.62 -4.77 -14.22
C PHE A 80 -9.00 -3.69 -15.11
N GLU A 81 -8.73 -3.97 -16.38
CA GLU A 81 -8.26 -2.98 -17.36
C GLU A 81 -9.28 -1.83 -17.50
N ARG A 82 -10.56 -2.15 -17.63
CA ARG A 82 -11.63 -1.15 -17.72
C ARG A 82 -11.75 -0.31 -16.45
N ILE A 83 -11.68 -0.95 -15.28
CA ILE A 83 -11.71 -0.30 -13.97
C ILE A 83 -10.50 0.62 -13.80
N ALA A 84 -9.30 0.18 -14.22
CA ALA A 84 -8.08 0.97 -14.13
C ALA A 84 -8.07 2.17 -15.09
N THR A 85 -8.80 2.08 -16.22
CA THR A 85 -8.90 3.14 -17.22
C THR A 85 -9.95 4.21 -16.84
N ASP A 86 -10.85 3.93 -15.90
CA ASP A 86 -11.80 4.93 -15.39
C ASP A 86 -11.03 6.01 -14.62
N ALA A 87 -10.84 7.17 -15.25
CA ALA A 87 -10.06 8.28 -14.71
C ALA A 87 -10.59 8.80 -13.37
N ARG A 88 -11.91 8.79 -13.18
CA ARG A 88 -12.53 9.31 -11.96
C ARG A 88 -12.33 8.34 -10.82
N LEU A 89 -12.59 7.05 -11.05
CA LEU A 89 -12.34 5.99 -10.06
C LEU A 89 -10.85 5.90 -9.72
N ALA A 90 -9.97 5.92 -10.73
CA ALA A 90 -8.53 5.89 -10.54
C ALA A 90 -8.04 7.09 -9.71
N ALA A 91 -8.58 8.29 -9.93
CA ALA A 91 -8.26 9.46 -9.12
C ALA A 91 -8.71 9.31 -7.67
N VAL A 92 -9.95 8.83 -7.43
CA VAL A 92 -10.45 8.57 -6.06
C VAL A 92 -9.58 7.54 -5.35
N MET A 93 -9.32 6.39 -5.97
CA MET A 93 -8.50 5.34 -5.38
C MET A 93 -7.04 5.76 -5.20
N GLY A 94 -6.50 6.57 -6.12
CA GLY A 94 -5.18 7.19 -5.99
C GLY A 94 -5.08 8.10 -4.77
N ILE A 95 -6.09 8.95 -4.52
CA ILE A 95 -6.17 9.80 -3.33
C ILE A 95 -6.20 8.94 -2.06
N LEU A 96 -7.07 7.92 -2.01
CA LEU A 96 -7.18 7.05 -0.84
C LEU A 96 -5.87 6.30 -0.55
N THR A 97 -5.24 5.77 -1.60
CA THR A 97 -3.95 5.07 -1.51
C THR A 97 -2.87 5.99 -0.96
N ASN A 98 -2.72 7.18 -1.53
CA ASN A 98 -1.69 8.12 -1.12
C ASN A 98 -1.93 8.65 0.30
N LYS A 99 -3.19 8.86 0.71
CA LYS A 99 -3.52 9.24 2.10
C LYS A 99 -3.09 8.16 3.10
N GLN A 100 -3.32 6.88 2.77
CA GLN A 100 -2.87 5.77 3.61
C GLN A 100 -1.34 5.72 3.71
N LEU A 101 -0.64 5.88 2.58
CA LEU A 101 0.82 5.88 2.54
C LEU A 101 1.41 7.05 3.35
N VAL A 102 0.83 8.25 3.23
CA VAL A 102 1.20 9.42 4.04
C VAL A 102 1.01 9.12 5.53
N ALA A 103 -0.16 8.62 5.93
CA ALA A 103 -0.43 8.33 7.35
C ALA A 103 0.53 7.29 7.93
N ASP A 104 0.86 6.25 7.17
CA ASP A 104 1.80 5.20 7.56
C ASP A 104 3.24 5.73 7.69
N GLU A 105 3.70 6.55 6.73
CA GLU A 105 5.06 7.10 6.74
C GLU A 105 5.21 8.19 7.80
N GLU A 106 4.21 9.04 8.00
CA GLU A 106 4.20 10.03 9.08
C GLU A 106 4.28 9.35 10.46
N LYS A 107 3.62 8.20 10.64
CA LYS A 107 3.78 7.41 11.86
C LYS A 107 5.22 6.94 12.02
N ARG A 108 5.82 6.39 10.96
CA ARG A 108 7.22 5.94 10.97
C ARG A 108 8.19 7.08 11.29
N ILE A 109 7.94 8.28 10.74
CA ILE A 109 8.72 9.48 11.03
C ILE A 109 8.61 9.85 12.51
N ARG A 110 7.39 9.91 13.06
CA ARG A 110 7.18 10.19 14.49
C ARG A 110 7.92 9.20 15.39
N ASP A 111 7.85 7.91 15.09
CA ASP A 111 8.58 6.89 15.87
C ASP A 111 10.11 7.14 15.86
N MET A 112 10.66 7.58 14.72
CA MET A 112 12.09 7.93 14.59
C MET A 112 12.45 9.25 15.30
N GLU A 113 11.56 10.24 15.27
CA GLU A 113 11.71 11.52 15.99
C GLU A 113 11.67 11.32 17.50
N GLU A 114 10.77 10.46 17.99
CA GLU A 114 10.70 10.07 19.40
C GLU A 114 11.99 9.37 19.85
N GLU A 115 12.51 8.44 19.04
CA GLU A 115 13.79 7.79 19.32
C GLU A 115 14.92 8.83 19.41
N MET A 116 14.99 9.77 18.46
CA MET A 116 16.00 10.83 18.46
C MET A 116 15.88 11.74 19.70
N ALA A 117 14.66 12.07 20.10
CA ALA A 117 14.40 12.83 21.33
C ALA A 117 14.87 12.07 22.57
N LEU A 118 14.67 10.75 22.64
CA LEU A 118 15.20 9.92 23.73
C LEU A 118 16.73 9.94 23.77
N ILE A 119 17.40 9.79 22.63
CA ILE A 119 18.86 9.86 22.55
C ILE A 119 19.38 11.21 23.08
N ALA A 120 18.72 12.31 22.69
CA ALA A 120 19.07 13.65 23.17
C ALA A 120 18.89 13.78 24.69
N ARG A 121 17.84 13.17 25.26
CA ARG A 121 17.57 13.20 26.72
C ARG A 121 18.60 12.43 27.54
N PHE A 122 19.19 11.35 27.01
CA PHE A 122 20.23 10.57 27.70
C PHE A 122 21.64 11.17 27.57
N GLY A 123 21.78 12.40 27.06
CA GLY A 123 23.03 13.13 26.99
C GLY A 123 23.82 12.92 25.70
N GLY A 124 23.29 12.15 24.74
CA GLY A 124 23.97 11.86 23.48
C GLY A 124 25.31 11.14 23.70
N GLY A 125 26.26 11.36 22.79
CA GLY A 125 27.58 10.74 22.84
C GLY A 125 28.12 10.39 21.46
N LYS A 126 29.43 10.14 21.37
CA LYS A 126 30.06 9.71 20.10
C LYS A 126 29.57 8.30 19.71
N GLU A 127 29.22 7.50 20.70
CA GLU A 127 28.72 6.14 20.60
C GLU A 127 27.37 6.07 19.87
N VAL A 128 26.52 7.09 20.04
CA VAL A 128 25.18 7.17 19.41
C VAL A 128 25.12 8.11 18.21
N ALA A 129 26.20 8.84 17.91
CA ALA A 129 26.25 9.79 16.80
C ALA A 129 25.89 9.15 15.46
N GLY A 130 26.37 7.93 15.20
CA GLY A 130 26.03 7.18 13.99
C GLY A 130 24.52 6.88 13.87
N ARG A 131 23.84 6.61 15.00
CA ARG A 131 22.39 6.39 15.03
C ARG A 131 21.62 7.68 14.76
N VAL A 132 22.04 8.81 15.33
CA VAL A 132 21.41 10.12 15.08
C VAL A 132 21.49 10.50 13.60
N VAL A 133 22.66 10.32 12.97
CA VAL A 133 22.83 10.55 11.53
C VAL A 133 21.95 9.62 10.70
N TYR A 134 21.87 8.34 11.06
CA TYR A 134 21.00 7.38 10.40
C TYR A 134 19.52 7.78 10.49
N LEU A 135 19.02 8.11 11.68
CA LEU A 135 17.63 8.52 11.90
C LEU A 135 17.32 9.81 11.12
N GLY A 136 18.21 10.80 11.17
CA GLY A 136 18.04 12.06 10.43
C GLY A 136 17.93 11.83 8.92
N LYS A 137 18.77 10.95 8.35
CA LYS A 137 18.67 10.57 6.94
C LYS A 137 17.34 9.88 6.63
N ARG A 138 16.89 8.94 7.47
CA ARG A 138 15.64 8.21 7.26
C ARG A 138 14.40 9.09 7.40
N ILE A 139 14.42 10.07 8.30
CA ILE A 139 13.37 11.08 8.43
C ILE A 139 13.29 11.93 7.16
N ALA A 140 14.43 12.45 6.67
CA ALA A 140 14.46 13.22 5.42
C ALA A 140 13.91 12.41 4.23
N GLU A 141 14.38 11.17 4.04
CA GLU A 141 13.86 10.26 3.00
C GLU A 141 12.34 10.01 3.13
N GLY A 142 11.83 9.92 4.35
CA GLY A 142 10.39 9.76 4.63
C GLY A 142 9.61 11.03 4.29
N SER A 143 10.10 12.19 4.70
CA SER A 143 9.49 13.49 4.42
C SER A 143 9.38 13.76 2.92
N ASP A 144 10.43 13.44 2.14
CA ASP A 144 10.40 13.58 0.67
C ASP A 144 9.28 12.73 0.04
N LYS A 145 9.08 11.49 0.53
CA LYS A 145 7.96 10.64 0.07
C LYS A 145 6.60 11.23 0.43
N VAL A 146 6.44 11.74 1.64
CA VAL A 146 5.20 12.38 2.09
C VAL A 146 4.86 13.57 1.19
N VAL A 147 5.83 14.43 0.90
CA VAL A 147 5.65 15.55 -0.04
C VAL A 147 5.22 15.05 -1.41
N GLY A 148 5.91 14.05 -1.97
CA GLY A 148 5.56 13.47 -3.27
C GLY A 148 4.13 12.92 -3.32
N TRP A 149 3.70 12.16 -2.30
CA TRP A 149 2.33 11.66 -2.24
C TRP A 149 1.28 12.76 -2.07
N GLN A 150 1.60 13.83 -1.31
CA GLN A 150 0.72 14.99 -1.18
C GLN A 150 0.55 15.75 -2.51
N GLU A 151 1.61 15.85 -3.33
CA GLU A 151 1.52 16.40 -4.68
C GLU A 151 0.64 15.55 -5.58
N GLU A 152 0.78 14.22 -5.55
CA GLU A 152 -0.08 13.30 -6.30
C GLU A 152 -1.55 13.41 -5.85
N ILE A 153 -1.83 13.55 -4.55
CA ILE A 153 -3.19 13.82 -4.04
C ILE A 153 -3.76 15.09 -4.68
N LYS A 154 -2.96 16.18 -4.77
CA LYS A 154 -3.40 17.42 -5.43
C LYS A 154 -3.67 17.20 -6.92
N LYS A 155 -2.83 16.43 -7.62
CA LYS A 155 -3.03 16.10 -9.04
C LYS A 155 -4.34 15.34 -9.26
N PHE A 156 -4.59 14.29 -8.49
CA PHE A 156 -5.86 13.56 -8.57
C PHE A 156 -7.06 14.43 -8.19
N GLY A 157 -6.91 15.33 -7.21
CA GLY A 157 -7.96 16.29 -6.84
C GLY A 157 -8.40 17.18 -8.02
N LYS A 158 -7.47 17.57 -8.90
CA LYS A 158 -7.79 18.34 -10.12
C LYS A 158 -8.57 17.55 -11.16
N VAL A 159 -8.45 16.22 -11.17
CA VAL A 159 -9.20 15.34 -12.08
C VAL A 159 -10.67 15.20 -11.62
N LEU A 160 -10.93 15.42 -10.34
CA LEU A 160 -12.26 15.31 -9.74
C LEU A 160 -13.03 16.64 -9.69
N ALA A 161 -12.36 17.77 -9.95
CA ALA A 161 -12.93 19.11 -9.97
C ALA A 161 -13.53 19.43 -11.35
#